data_AF-A0A814E0B5-F1
#
_entry.id   AF-A0A814E0B5-F1
#
_cell.length_a   1.000
_cell.length_b   1.000
_cell.length_c   1.000
_cell.angle_alpha   90.00
_cell.angle_beta   90.00
_cell.angle_gamma   90.00
#
_symmetry.space_group_name_H-M   'P 1'
#
loop_
_entity.id
_entity.type
_entity.pdbx_description
1 polymer ?
#
loop_
_entity_poly.entity_id
_entity_poly.type
_entity_poly.pdbx_seq_one_letter_code
_entity_poly.pdbx_strand_id
1 'polypeptide(L)'
;GIFTSFPKGFDPYLEEPTWSKRGKWNYHHMCRFWFKLILDIPLINKYDYVMRLDSDSKVMGVWFNVFELMKNKTAVNFANVEQADTEAILPGLMKLKTFTLDYQKKYGIIPKNPIRLTRAFDIPNHIRLHNTNFDIFKVEFFKSQLVTHWINAVDESFGIFRYRWGDHVLRYLTTAMFATPNEVLVRTDFNLSYCHPC
;
A
#
# COMPACT_ATOMS: atom_id res chain seq x y z
N GLY A 1 -10.57 11.54 16.16
CA GLY A 1 -11.22 11.41 14.83
C GLY A 1 -10.73 10.15 14.15
N ILE A 2 -11.32 9.75 13.02
CA ILE A 2 -10.91 8.51 12.30
C ILE A 2 -9.40 8.47 12.03
N PHE A 3 -8.82 9.64 11.71
CA PHE A 3 -7.40 9.85 11.42
C PHE A 3 -6.42 9.60 12.57
N THR A 4 -6.88 9.52 13.81
CA THR A 4 -6.00 9.32 14.98
C THR A 4 -6.44 8.12 15.83
N SER A 5 -7.29 7.26 15.27
CA SER A 5 -7.76 6.06 15.96
C SER A 5 -6.72 4.94 15.87
N PHE A 6 -6.55 4.22 16.98
CA PHE A 6 -5.79 2.98 17.04
C PHE A 6 -6.71 1.78 16.75
N PRO A 7 -6.17 0.68 16.20
CA PRO A 7 -6.91 -0.57 16.07
C PRO A 7 -7.30 -1.10 17.45
N LYS A 8 -8.42 -1.83 17.52
CA LYS A 8 -8.94 -2.37 18.79
C LYS A 8 -7.88 -3.28 19.43
N GLY A 9 -7.60 -3.07 20.72
CA GLY A 9 -6.64 -3.85 21.49
C GLY A 9 -5.20 -3.32 21.45
N PHE A 10 -4.90 -2.30 20.65
CA PHE A 10 -3.62 -1.61 20.70
C PHE A 10 -3.63 -0.54 21.80
N ASP A 11 -2.64 -0.60 22.71
CA ASP A 11 -2.47 0.40 23.77
C ASP A 11 -1.26 1.30 23.46
N PRO A 12 -1.48 2.56 23.03
CA PRO A 12 -0.40 3.48 22.65
C PRO A 12 0.47 3.97 23.82
N TYR A 13 0.06 3.71 25.06
CA TYR A 13 0.81 4.05 26.28
C TYR A 13 1.71 2.91 26.76
N LEU A 14 1.43 1.67 26.35
CA LEU A 14 2.23 0.49 26.70
C LEU A 14 3.15 0.03 25.55
N GLU A 15 2.99 0.60 24.36
CA GLU A 15 3.77 0.24 23.18
C GLU A 15 4.69 1.36 22.71
N GLU A 16 5.82 0.99 22.10
CA GLU A 16 6.79 1.91 21.49
C GLU A 16 7.05 1.49 20.03
N PRO A 17 7.02 2.43 19.07
CA PRO A 17 7.30 2.12 17.68
C PRO A 17 8.82 1.98 17.45
N THR A 18 9.23 1.11 16.53
CA THR A 18 10.64 1.01 16.12
C THR A 18 11.14 2.22 15.34
N TRP A 19 10.24 3.10 14.89
CA TRP A 19 10.55 4.28 14.11
C TRP A 19 9.50 5.37 14.36
N SER A 20 9.85 6.65 14.36
CA SER A 20 8.84 7.72 14.45
C SER A 20 9.25 8.96 13.66
N LYS A 21 8.25 9.74 13.21
CA LYS A 21 8.43 11.00 12.49
C LYS A 21 7.22 11.90 12.70
N ARG A 22 7.48 13.19 12.96
CA ARG A 22 6.45 14.23 13.19
C ARG A 22 5.49 13.88 14.34
N GLY A 23 5.99 13.22 15.39
CA GLY A 23 5.23 12.72 16.54
C GLY A 23 5.29 11.20 16.66
N LYS A 24 5.03 10.65 17.87
CA LYS A 24 5.16 9.22 18.17
C LYS A 24 4.35 8.34 17.20
N TRP A 25 3.07 8.67 16.99
CA TRP A 25 2.15 7.86 16.20
C TRP A 25 1.68 8.49 14.88
N ASN A 26 2.06 9.75 14.61
CA ASN A 26 1.45 10.53 13.53
C ASN A 26 1.68 9.92 12.14
N TYR A 27 2.91 9.49 11.83
CA TYR A 27 3.20 8.85 10.55
C TYR A 27 2.54 7.46 10.43
N HIS A 28 2.44 6.71 11.52
CA HIS A 28 1.77 5.41 11.57
C HIS A 28 0.27 5.53 11.27
N HIS A 29 -0.38 6.56 11.84
CA HIS A 29 -1.77 6.87 11.52
C HIS A 29 -1.97 7.21 10.05
N MET A 30 -1.04 7.95 9.44
CA MET A 30 -1.09 8.25 7.99
C MET A 30 -1.00 6.98 7.15
N CYS A 31 -0.07 6.06 7.47
CA CYS A 31 0.02 4.78 6.78
C CYS A 31 -1.27 3.95 6.95
N ARG A 32 -1.80 3.87 8.17
CA ARG A 32 -3.09 3.18 8.43
C ARG A 32 -4.24 3.81 7.64
N PHE A 33 -4.27 5.15 7.56
CA PHE A 33 -5.31 5.86 6.82
C PHE A 33 -5.31 5.48 5.35
N TRP A 34 -4.17 5.60 4.67
CA TRP A 34 -4.07 5.32 3.23
C TRP A 34 -4.21 3.84 2.88
N PHE A 35 -3.83 2.95 3.79
CA PHE A 35 -3.97 1.52 3.57
C PHE A 35 -5.39 1.00 3.85
N LYS A 36 -6.04 1.49 4.91
CA LYS A 36 -7.33 0.96 5.40
C LYS A 36 -8.44 2.00 5.42
N LEU A 37 -8.31 3.02 6.26
CA LEU A 37 -9.46 3.86 6.66
C LEU A 37 -10.02 4.71 5.52
N ILE A 38 -9.21 5.00 4.51
CA ILE A 38 -9.68 5.68 3.29
C ILE A 38 -10.85 4.93 2.65
N LEU A 39 -10.84 3.59 2.65
CA LEU A 39 -11.87 2.75 2.05
C LEU A 39 -13.23 2.83 2.78
N ASP A 40 -13.21 3.29 4.03
CA ASP A 40 -14.40 3.46 4.86
C ASP A 40 -15.05 4.84 4.70
N ILE A 41 -14.40 5.77 3.99
CA ILE A 41 -14.96 7.10 3.72
C ILE A 41 -16.17 6.95 2.79
N PRO A 42 -17.39 7.34 3.22
CA PRO A 42 -18.60 7.16 2.40
C PRO A 42 -18.54 7.82 1.02
N LEU A 43 -17.81 8.94 0.92
CA LEU A 43 -17.62 9.68 -0.34
C LEU A 43 -16.91 8.84 -1.41
N ILE A 44 -15.99 7.95 -1.01
CA ILE A 44 -15.22 7.14 -1.96
C ILE A 44 -16.10 6.12 -2.68
N ASN A 45 -17.21 5.70 -2.08
CA ASN A 45 -18.17 4.80 -2.73
C ASN A 45 -18.85 5.41 -3.96
N LYS A 46 -18.71 6.72 -4.20
CA LYS A 46 -19.24 7.41 -5.39
C LYS A 46 -18.32 7.33 -6.61
N TYR A 47 -17.12 6.75 -6.47
CA TYR A 47 -16.10 6.77 -7.53
C TYR A 47 -15.60 5.35 -7.82
N ASP A 48 -15.35 5.06 -9.11
CA ASP A 48 -14.70 3.81 -9.53
C ASP A 48 -13.23 3.76 -9.10
N TYR A 49 -12.56 4.91 -9.19
CA TYR A 49 -11.13 5.08 -8.98
C TYR A 49 -10.84 6.27 -8.07
N VAL A 50 -9.79 6.15 -7.27
CA VAL A 50 -9.22 7.22 -6.46
C VAL A 50 -7.78 7.42 -6.87
N MET A 51 -7.38 8.68 -7.10
CA MET A 51 -5.99 9.08 -7.30
C MET A 51 -5.49 9.79 -6.05
N ARG A 52 -4.45 9.26 -5.43
CA ARG A 52 -3.64 9.95 -4.43
C ARG A 52 -2.62 10.84 -5.13
N LEU A 53 -2.51 12.07 -4.64
CA LEU A 53 -1.47 13.03 -5.01
C LEU A 53 -1.06 13.79 -3.74
N ASP A 54 0.19 13.63 -3.31
CA ASP A 54 0.70 14.35 -2.12
C ASP A 54 0.91 15.85 -2.45
N SER A 55 0.89 16.73 -1.46
CA SER A 55 0.88 18.20 -1.66
C SER A 55 2.15 18.78 -2.28
N ASP A 56 3.28 18.09 -2.16
CA ASP A 56 4.61 18.39 -2.72
C ASP A 56 4.89 17.54 -3.98
N SER A 57 3.82 17.17 -4.68
CA SER A 57 3.88 16.41 -5.92
C SER A 57 3.67 17.28 -7.13
N LYS A 58 4.40 17.01 -8.20
CA LYS A 58 4.22 17.69 -9.49
C LYS A 58 4.05 16.69 -10.62
N VAL A 59 2.90 16.74 -11.28
CA VAL A 59 2.66 16.10 -12.58
C VAL A 59 3.36 16.94 -13.65
N MET A 60 4.28 16.32 -14.41
CA MET A 60 5.10 17.02 -15.39
C MET A 60 4.62 16.70 -16.80
N GLY A 61 4.46 17.75 -17.61
CA GLY A 61 3.98 17.63 -18.98
C GLY A 61 2.47 17.40 -19.08
N VAL A 62 2.02 16.92 -20.24
CA VAL A 62 0.62 16.59 -20.50
C VAL A 62 0.47 15.09 -20.49
N TRP A 63 -0.34 14.58 -19.57
CA TRP A 63 -0.67 13.16 -19.51
C TRP A 63 -1.96 12.90 -20.27
N PHE A 64 -2.05 11.73 -20.90
CA PHE A 64 -3.33 11.25 -21.41
C PHE A 64 -4.27 10.90 -20.25
N ASN A 65 -5.53 10.61 -20.55
CA ASN A 65 -6.51 10.22 -19.55
C ASN A 65 -6.18 8.84 -18.93
N VAL A 66 -5.48 8.86 -17.81
CA VAL A 66 -5.04 7.64 -17.10
C VAL A 66 -6.23 6.81 -16.58
N PHE A 67 -7.36 7.44 -16.25
CA PHE A 67 -8.55 6.71 -15.80
C PHE A 67 -9.19 5.93 -16.95
N GLU A 68 -9.20 6.49 -18.16
CA GLU A 68 -9.66 5.78 -19.35
C GLU A 68 -8.75 4.61 -19.71
N LEU A 69 -7.43 4.81 -19.62
CA LEU A 69 -6.45 3.71 -19.75
C LEU A 69 -6.76 2.59 -18.74
N MET A 70 -6.96 2.93 -17.47
CA MET A 70 -7.28 1.94 -16.44
C MET A 70 -8.57 1.18 -16.75
N LYS A 71 -9.63 1.86 -17.20
CA LYS A 71 -10.89 1.23 -17.61
C LYS A 71 -10.67 0.26 -18.78
N ASN A 72 -9.98 0.71 -19.83
CA ASN A 72 -9.73 -0.08 -21.04
C ASN A 72 -8.86 -1.31 -20.78
N LYS A 73 -7.93 -1.23 -19.82
CA LYS A 73 -7.06 -2.34 -19.41
C LYS A 73 -7.64 -3.17 -18.26
N THR A 74 -8.85 -2.84 -17.78
CA THR A 74 -9.43 -3.43 -16.56
C THR A 74 -8.48 -3.37 -15.35
N ALA A 75 -7.63 -2.34 -15.31
CA ALA A 75 -6.61 -2.20 -14.28
C ALA A 75 -7.23 -1.85 -12.93
N VAL A 76 -6.66 -2.42 -11.87
CA VAL A 76 -7.06 -2.18 -10.48
C VAL A 76 -6.10 -1.25 -9.76
N ASN A 77 -4.88 -1.09 -10.29
CA ASN A 77 -3.88 -0.19 -9.75
C ASN A 77 -3.01 0.43 -10.86
N PHE A 78 -2.71 1.72 -10.72
CA PHE A 78 -1.73 2.45 -11.51
C PHE A 78 -0.68 3.00 -10.54
N ALA A 79 0.38 2.22 -10.36
CA ALA A 79 1.44 2.46 -9.41
C ALA A 79 2.44 3.52 -9.91
N ASN A 80 3.11 4.20 -8.97
CA ASN A 80 4.28 5.01 -9.26
C ASN A 80 5.53 4.14 -9.49
N VAL A 81 6.72 4.73 -9.34
CA VAL A 81 8.02 4.08 -9.44
C VAL A 81 8.24 3.06 -8.33
N GLU A 82 8.81 1.91 -8.71
CA GLU A 82 9.26 0.89 -7.76
C GLU A 82 10.51 1.35 -7.01
N GLN A 83 10.58 1.03 -5.72
CA GLN A 83 11.73 1.21 -4.85
C GLN A 83 11.88 -0.01 -3.93
N ALA A 84 12.78 0.04 -2.96
CA ALA A 84 12.90 -0.94 -1.90
C ALA A 84 13.21 -0.27 -0.57
N ASP A 85 12.57 -0.75 0.49
CA ASP A 85 12.92 -0.45 1.88
C ASP A 85 13.82 -1.57 2.42
N THR A 86 14.58 -1.27 3.47
CA THR A 86 15.52 -2.21 4.10
C THR A 86 15.30 -2.31 5.60
N GLU A 87 15.50 -3.52 6.14
CA GLU A 87 15.46 -3.80 7.58
C GLU A 87 16.42 -2.90 8.38
N ALA A 88 17.54 -2.51 7.78
CA ALA A 88 18.53 -1.65 8.42
C ALA A 88 17.99 -0.23 8.72
N ILE A 89 17.04 0.25 7.93
CA ILE A 89 16.43 1.57 8.09
C ILE A 89 15.09 1.45 8.83
N LEU A 90 14.34 0.37 8.60
CA LEU A 90 13.03 0.12 9.19
C LEU A 90 13.02 -1.23 9.92
N PRO A 91 13.46 -1.26 11.20
CA PRO A 91 13.45 -2.49 11.98
C PRO A 91 12.03 -3.08 12.10
N GLY A 92 11.90 -4.37 11.79
CA GLY A 92 10.63 -5.09 11.72
C GLY A 92 10.01 -5.18 10.33
N LEU A 93 10.68 -4.68 9.28
CA LEU A 93 10.25 -4.84 7.90
C LEU A 93 10.20 -6.33 7.49
N MET A 94 11.20 -7.13 7.86
CA MET A 94 11.23 -8.56 7.55
C MET A 94 10.14 -9.35 8.26
N LYS A 95 9.58 -8.83 9.37
CA LYS A 95 8.38 -9.41 9.98
C LYS A 95 7.17 -9.32 9.04
N LEU A 96 7.09 -8.31 8.16
CA LEU A 96 6.05 -8.21 7.14
C LEU A 96 6.17 -9.33 6.10
N LYS A 97 7.40 -9.70 5.70
CA LYS A 97 7.62 -10.85 4.82
C LYS A 97 7.08 -12.12 5.46
N THR A 98 7.49 -12.42 6.69
CA THR A 98 7.00 -13.60 7.43
C THR A 98 5.48 -13.57 7.58
N PHE A 99 4.92 -12.44 8.01
CA PHE A 99 3.47 -12.26 8.16
C PHE A 99 2.71 -12.51 6.85
N THR A 100 3.23 -12.02 5.72
CA THR A 100 2.61 -12.20 4.41
C THR A 100 2.59 -13.67 3.99
N LEU A 101 3.71 -14.37 4.13
CA LEU A 101 3.82 -15.79 3.78
C LEU A 101 2.95 -16.67 4.69
N ASP A 102 2.93 -16.37 5.99
CA ASP A 102 2.08 -17.06 6.97
C ASP A 102 0.60 -16.81 6.69
N TYR A 103 0.22 -15.58 6.35
CA TYR A 103 -1.15 -15.24 5.93
C TYR A 103 -1.56 -16.05 4.70
N GLN A 104 -0.69 -16.16 3.68
CA GLN A 104 -0.98 -16.97 2.50
C GLN A 104 -1.21 -18.43 2.85
N LYS A 105 -0.34 -19.02 3.67
CA LYS A 105 -0.47 -20.40 4.12
C LYS A 105 -1.74 -20.62 4.94
N LYS A 106 -2.02 -19.73 5.89
CA LYS A 106 -3.16 -19.84 6.82
C LYS A 106 -4.50 -19.80 6.10
N TYR A 107 -4.64 -18.95 5.07
CA TYR A 107 -5.91 -18.73 4.38
C TYR A 107 -5.94 -19.31 2.96
N GLY A 108 -4.94 -20.11 2.57
CA GLY A 108 -4.88 -20.74 1.25
C GLY A 108 -4.79 -19.75 0.10
N ILE A 109 -4.13 -18.61 0.29
CA ILE A 109 -4.03 -17.55 -0.73
C ILE A 109 -2.94 -17.91 -1.75
N ILE A 110 -3.39 -18.24 -2.96
CA ILE A 110 -2.53 -18.35 -4.14
C ILE A 110 -2.38 -16.95 -4.74
N PRO A 111 -1.15 -16.40 -4.86
CA PRO A 111 -0.95 -15.06 -5.36
C PRO A 111 -1.32 -14.98 -6.84
N LYS A 112 -2.14 -14.00 -7.22
CA LYS A 112 -2.51 -13.77 -8.62
C LYS A 112 -1.36 -13.20 -9.46
N ASN A 113 -0.35 -12.59 -8.83
CA ASN A 113 0.88 -12.16 -9.47
C ASN A 113 2.11 -12.73 -8.74
N PRO A 114 2.41 -14.04 -8.94
CA PRO A 114 3.49 -14.72 -8.23
C PRO A 114 4.88 -14.13 -8.55
N ILE A 115 5.08 -13.60 -9.77
CA ILE A 115 6.33 -12.94 -10.17
C ILE A 115 6.55 -11.67 -9.33
N ARG A 116 5.52 -10.83 -9.20
CA ARG A 116 5.58 -9.61 -8.36
C ARG A 116 5.78 -9.96 -6.89
N LEU A 117 5.15 -11.01 -6.38
CA LEU A 117 5.34 -11.45 -5.00
C LEU A 117 6.77 -11.95 -4.75
N THR A 118 7.31 -12.79 -5.64
CA THR A 118 8.71 -13.24 -5.54
C THR A 118 9.67 -12.05 -5.61
N ARG A 119 9.43 -11.12 -6.53
CA ARG A 119 10.19 -9.87 -6.67
C ARG A 119 10.06 -8.97 -5.44
N ALA A 120 8.97 -9.06 -4.67
CA ALA A 120 8.82 -8.31 -3.42
C ALA A 120 9.92 -8.65 -2.41
N PHE A 121 10.46 -9.87 -2.47
CA PHE A 121 11.36 -10.43 -1.46
C PHE A 121 12.67 -10.97 -2.06
N ASP A 122 13.02 -10.54 -3.28
CA ASP A 122 14.16 -11.03 -4.06
C ASP A 122 15.52 -10.58 -3.50
N ILE A 123 15.54 -9.43 -2.85
CA ILE A 123 16.74 -8.87 -2.23
C ILE A 123 16.76 -9.25 -0.74
N PRO A 124 17.85 -9.85 -0.22
CA PRO A 124 17.99 -10.16 1.20
C PRO A 124 17.80 -8.92 2.09
N ASN A 125 17.01 -9.03 3.16
CA ASN A 125 16.73 -7.96 4.12
C ASN A 125 16.05 -6.70 3.54
N HIS A 126 15.42 -6.83 2.37
CA HIS A 126 14.67 -5.75 1.73
C HIS A 126 13.26 -6.21 1.36
N ILE A 127 12.36 -5.25 1.22
CA ILE A 127 11.06 -5.47 0.59
C ILE A 127 10.87 -4.41 -0.50
N ARG A 128 10.52 -4.87 -1.71
CA ARG A 128 10.15 -3.94 -2.79
C ARG A 128 8.79 -3.33 -2.58
N LEU A 129 8.65 -2.12 -3.06
CA LEU A 129 7.47 -1.28 -2.92
C LEU A 129 7.31 -0.40 -4.16
N HIS A 130 6.19 0.32 -4.24
CA HIS A 130 6.07 1.47 -5.13
C HIS A 130 5.68 2.68 -4.29
N ASN A 131 6.17 3.86 -4.66
CA ASN A 131 5.81 5.07 -3.93
C ASN A 131 4.31 5.34 -4.07
N THR A 132 3.63 5.62 -2.96
CA THR A 132 2.20 5.94 -2.96
C THR A 132 1.91 7.43 -2.95
N ASN A 133 2.93 8.31 -2.93
CA ASN A 133 2.74 9.76 -3.12
C ASN A 133 2.01 10.11 -4.43
N PHE A 134 2.07 9.21 -5.40
CA PHE A 134 1.15 9.09 -6.51
C PHE A 134 0.66 7.64 -6.57
N ASP A 135 -0.64 7.40 -6.54
CA ASP A 135 -1.22 6.06 -6.64
C ASP A 135 -2.64 6.19 -7.18
N ILE A 136 -3.03 5.39 -8.17
CA ILE A 136 -4.44 5.28 -8.57
C ILE A 136 -4.92 3.87 -8.28
N PHE A 137 -6.06 3.74 -7.61
CA PHE A 137 -6.63 2.44 -7.29
C PHE A 137 -8.12 2.34 -7.58
N LYS A 138 -8.56 1.15 -8.04
CA LYS A 138 -9.97 0.82 -8.22
C LYS A 138 -10.60 0.55 -6.86
N VAL A 139 -11.61 1.34 -6.49
CA VAL A 139 -12.26 1.29 -5.16
C VAL A 139 -12.82 -0.10 -4.89
N GLU A 140 -13.58 -0.64 -5.83
CA GLU A 140 -14.23 -1.96 -5.70
C GLU A 140 -13.21 -3.09 -5.44
N PHE A 141 -12.05 -3.08 -6.10
CA PHE A 141 -11.02 -4.09 -5.90
C PHE A 141 -10.50 -4.08 -4.46
N PHE A 142 -10.19 -2.90 -3.92
CA PHE A 142 -9.67 -2.78 -2.55
C PHE A 142 -10.74 -2.98 -1.48
N LYS A 143 -12.02 -2.89 -1.84
CA LYS A 143 -13.17 -3.24 -0.98
C LYS A 143 -13.65 -4.69 -1.17
N SER A 144 -13.03 -5.46 -2.06
CA SER A 144 -13.38 -6.87 -2.25
C SER A 144 -13.13 -7.66 -0.96
N GLN A 145 -13.85 -8.77 -0.79
CA GLN A 145 -13.83 -9.56 0.44
C GLN A 145 -12.41 -10.04 0.80
N LEU A 146 -11.67 -10.59 -0.16
CA LEU A 146 -10.31 -11.11 0.07
C LEU A 146 -9.31 -10.01 0.41
N VAL A 147 -9.39 -8.87 -0.28
CA VAL A 147 -8.49 -7.74 -0.02
C VAL A 147 -8.81 -7.09 1.32
N THR A 148 -10.09 -6.91 1.65
CA THR A 148 -10.52 -6.38 2.95
C THR A 148 -10.09 -7.29 4.09
N HIS A 149 -10.17 -8.61 3.91
CA HIS A 149 -9.69 -9.56 4.90
C HIS A 149 -8.17 -9.44 5.14
N TRP A 150 -7.37 -9.28 4.09
CA TRP A 150 -5.93 -9.01 4.21
C TRP A 150 -5.65 -7.69 4.93
N ILE A 151 -6.34 -6.62 4.55
CA ILE A 151 -6.20 -5.29 5.17
C ILE A 151 -6.52 -5.37 6.67
N ASN A 152 -7.56 -6.10 7.05
CA ASN A 152 -7.92 -6.29 8.46
C ASN A 152 -6.88 -7.12 9.21
N ALA A 153 -6.39 -8.22 8.63
CA ALA A 153 -5.34 -9.03 9.24
C ALA A 153 -4.07 -8.20 9.51
N VAL A 154 -3.67 -7.34 8.57
CA VAL A 154 -2.53 -6.42 8.75
C VAL A 154 -2.82 -5.41 9.88
N ASP A 155 -4.00 -4.78 9.89
CA ASP A 155 -4.37 -3.79 10.92
C ASP A 155 -4.39 -4.42 12.33
N GLU A 156 -4.92 -5.63 12.47
CA GLU A 156 -5.00 -6.41 13.71
C GLU A 156 -3.65 -6.97 14.17
N SER A 157 -2.66 -7.09 13.29
CA SER A 157 -1.30 -7.47 13.65
C SER A 157 -0.55 -6.37 14.42
N PHE A 158 -1.08 -5.14 14.37
CA PHE A 158 -0.46 -3.91 14.85
C PHE A 158 0.89 -3.58 14.21
N GLY A 159 1.30 -4.28 13.14
CA GLY A 159 2.60 -4.07 12.49
C GLY A 159 2.76 -2.67 11.87
N ILE A 160 1.66 -2.02 11.47
CA ILE A 160 1.68 -0.61 11.05
C ILE A 160 2.21 0.29 12.17
N PHE A 161 1.83 0.04 13.42
CA PHE A 161 2.26 0.86 14.57
C PHE A 161 3.59 0.38 15.14
N ARG A 162 3.76 -0.93 15.34
CA ARG A 162 4.98 -1.49 15.96
C ARG A 162 6.21 -1.33 15.08
N TYR A 163 6.07 -1.53 13.76
CA TYR A 163 7.19 -1.71 12.84
C TYR A 163 7.19 -0.73 11.66
N ARG A 164 6.30 0.26 11.68
CA ARG A 164 6.08 1.22 10.58
C ARG A 164 5.91 0.53 9.21
N TRP A 165 5.07 -0.51 9.15
CA TRP A 165 4.66 -1.05 7.86
C TRP A 165 3.88 0.01 7.08
N GLY A 166 4.54 0.62 6.09
CA GLY A 166 3.98 1.72 5.33
C GLY A 166 2.93 1.27 4.32
N ASP A 167 2.00 2.17 3.99
CA ASP A 167 0.96 1.92 3.00
C ASP A 167 1.54 1.57 1.62
N HIS A 168 2.72 2.09 1.28
CA HIS A 168 3.43 1.81 0.04
C HIS A 168 3.84 0.33 -0.12
N VAL A 169 4.46 -0.25 0.91
CA VAL A 169 4.82 -1.68 0.90
C VAL A 169 3.59 -2.56 1.01
N LEU A 170 2.61 -2.15 1.81
CA LEU A 170 1.36 -2.88 1.98
C LEU A 170 0.51 -2.90 0.69
N ARG A 171 0.44 -1.79 -0.06
CA ARG A 171 -0.21 -1.72 -1.38
C ARG A 171 0.50 -2.59 -2.41
N TYR A 172 1.84 -2.60 -2.40
CA TYR A 172 2.63 -3.48 -3.27
C TYR A 172 2.30 -4.96 -3.03
N LEU A 173 2.33 -5.41 -1.77
CA LEU A 173 2.00 -6.79 -1.42
C LEU A 173 0.54 -7.14 -1.69
N THR A 174 -0.39 -6.21 -1.47
CA THR A 174 -1.81 -6.41 -1.78
C THR A 174 -2.02 -6.67 -3.27
N THR A 175 -1.40 -5.86 -4.14
CA THR A 175 -1.51 -6.08 -5.60
C THR A 175 -0.75 -7.31 -6.06
N ALA A 176 0.37 -7.67 -5.44
CA ALA A 176 1.08 -8.92 -5.72
C ALA A 176 0.23 -10.17 -5.40
N MET A 177 -0.55 -10.14 -4.32
CA MET A 177 -1.38 -11.26 -3.90
C MET A 177 -2.70 -11.35 -4.68
N PHE A 178 -3.37 -10.23 -4.93
CA PHE A 178 -4.78 -10.26 -5.35
C PHE A 178 -5.06 -9.73 -6.76
N ALA A 179 -4.10 -9.05 -7.39
CA ALA A 179 -4.21 -8.59 -8.77
C ALA A 179 -3.35 -9.46 -9.70
N THR A 180 -3.80 -9.69 -10.93
CA THR A 180 -3.02 -10.32 -11.99
C THR A 180 -1.99 -9.33 -12.56
N PRO A 181 -0.96 -9.79 -13.30
CA PRO A 181 0.05 -8.90 -13.87
C PRO A 181 -0.51 -7.76 -14.73
N ASN A 182 -1.55 -8.03 -15.53
CA ASN A 182 -2.14 -7.03 -16.43
C ASN A 182 -3.07 -6.03 -15.72
N GLU A 183 -3.47 -6.32 -14.48
CA GLU A 183 -4.32 -5.44 -13.68
C GLU A 183 -3.51 -4.37 -12.93
N VAL A 184 -2.17 -4.47 -12.93
CA VAL A 184 -1.26 -3.50 -12.30
C VAL A 184 -0.47 -2.79 -13.38
N LEU A 185 -0.72 -1.51 -13.56
CA LEU A 185 0.02 -0.64 -14.48
C LEU A 185 1.06 0.16 -13.69
N VAL A 186 2.20 0.47 -14.29
CA VAL A 186 3.27 1.25 -13.66
C VAL A 186 3.53 2.51 -14.47
N ARG A 187 3.49 3.68 -13.82
CA ARG A 187 3.63 5.00 -14.46
C ARG A 187 4.84 5.10 -15.40
N THR A 188 5.97 4.53 -14.99
CA THR A 188 7.23 4.60 -15.75
C THR A 188 7.16 3.84 -17.06
N ASP A 189 6.32 2.81 -17.18
CA ASP A 189 6.14 2.04 -18.41
C ASP A 189 5.45 2.88 -19.52
N PHE A 190 4.78 3.97 -19.12
CA PHE A 190 4.11 4.91 -20.01
C PHE A 190 4.90 6.22 -20.20
N ASN A 191 6.13 6.32 -19.70
CA ASN A 191 6.98 7.53 -19.76
C ASN A 191 6.30 8.79 -19.20
N LEU A 192 5.40 8.65 -18.22
CA LEU A 192 4.65 9.76 -17.64
C LEU A 192 5.46 10.45 -16.54
N SER A 193 6.05 11.62 -16.81
CA SER A 193 6.95 12.30 -15.87
C SER A 193 6.26 12.85 -14.62
N TYR A 194 6.85 12.59 -13.46
CA TYR A 194 6.35 12.96 -12.14
C TYR A 194 7.51 13.25 -11.19
N CYS A 195 7.35 14.23 -10.30
CA CYS A 195 8.34 14.59 -9.30
C CYS A 195 7.70 14.63 -7.89
N HIS A 196 8.48 14.22 -6.88
CA HIS A 196 8.17 14.33 -5.44
C HIS A 196 9.45 14.06 -4.60
N PRO A 197 9.84 14.92 -3.64
CA PRO A 197 9.27 16.24 -3.41
C PRO A 197 9.67 17.22 -4.52
N CYS A 198 8.79 18.16 -4.80
CA CYS A 198 9.04 19.41 -5.53
C CYS A 198 8.27 20.53 -4.83
#